data_AF-A0A9W8BA25-F1
#
_entry.id   AF-A0A9W8BA25-F1
#
_cell.length_a   1.000
_cell.length_b   1.000
_cell.length_c   1.000
_cell.angle_alpha   90.00
_cell.angle_beta   90.00
_cell.angle_gamma   90.00
#
_symmetry.space_group_name_H-M   'P 1'
#
loop_
_entity.id
_entity.type
_entity.pdbx_description
1 polymer ?
#
loop_
_entity_poly.entity_id
_entity_poly.type
_entity_poly.pdbx_seq_one_letter_code
_entity_poly.pdbx_strand_id
1 'polypeptide(L)'
;MDLLGRTAEQERVYSECMSEFCKEYGSVVSYILQVKLATFIADKTSEFLVLPNDFPYALAPDMSHYIVWSKQKLTAGVVPDLAIKQLIDAYLDEQIGAGLHEWAWFVNPVHLQSIPEAAHGHLIVKRL
;
A
#
# COMPACT_ATOMS: atom_id res chain seq x y z
N MET A 1 10.52 -4.09 12.69
CA MET A 1 9.99 -3.33 11.53
C MET A 1 10.20 -1.82 11.70
N ASP A 2 10.91 -1.36 12.74
CA ASP A 2 11.11 0.08 13.04
C ASP A 2 12.12 0.81 12.13
N LEU A 3 12.58 0.16 11.06
CA LEU A 3 13.62 0.67 10.16
C LEU A 3 13.06 1.21 8.83
N LEU A 4 11.79 0.93 8.51
CA LEU A 4 11.14 1.45 7.30
C LEU A 4 10.34 2.71 7.66
N GLY A 5 10.79 3.85 7.14
CA GLY A 5 10.19 5.14 7.41
C GLY A 5 10.38 6.12 6.26
N ARG A 6 9.99 7.37 6.47
CA ARG A 6 10.14 8.46 5.50
C ARG A 6 11.33 9.33 5.86
N THR A 7 11.81 10.12 4.90
CA THR A 7 12.72 11.22 5.24
C THR A 7 11.98 12.24 6.11
N ALA A 8 12.71 13.07 6.86
CA ALA A 8 12.09 14.11 7.69
C ALA A 8 11.19 15.06 6.88
N GLU A 9 11.59 15.37 5.64
CA GLU A 9 10.79 16.20 4.74
C GLU A 9 9.50 15.50 4.30
N GLN A 10 9.60 14.24 3.86
CA GLN A 10 8.45 13.44 3.45
C GLN A 10 7.49 13.18 4.62
N GLU A 11 8.01 13.01 5.84
CA GLU A 11 7.21 12.83 7.05
C GLU A 11 6.44 14.11 7.42
N ARG A 12 7.03 15.29 7.19
CA ARG A 12 6.34 16.57 7.35
C ARG A 12 5.18 16.70 6.37
N VAL A 13 5.42 16.43 5.08
CA VAL A 13 4.38 16.46 4.03
C VAL A 13 3.27 15.45 4.36
N TYR A 14 3.63 14.23 4.73
CA TYR A 14 2.68 13.21 5.18
C TYR A 14 1.80 13.74 6.32
N SER A 15 2.41 14.29 7.38
CA SER A 15 1.69 14.81 8.55
C SER A 15 0.75 15.97 8.21
N GLU A 16 1.18 16.89 7.35
CA GLU A 16 0.37 18.01 6.87
C GLU A 16 -0.86 17.50 6.10
N CYS A 17 -0.67 16.60 5.14
CA CYS A 17 -1.77 16.00 4.38
C CYS A 17 -2.73 15.18 5.27
N MET A 18 -2.21 14.39 6.21
CA MET A 18 -3.08 13.66 7.16
C MET A 18 -3.95 14.63 7.97
N SER A 19 -3.41 15.78 8.38
CA SER A 19 -4.18 16.82 9.08
C SER A 19 -5.27 17.42 8.19
N GLU A 20 -4.97 17.68 6.93
CA GLU A 20 -5.95 18.20 5.95
C GLU A 20 -7.06 17.20 5.70
N PHE A 21 -6.74 15.92 5.48
CA PHE A 21 -7.74 14.87 5.29
C PHE A 21 -8.66 14.73 6.52
N CYS A 22 -8.10 14.82 7.73
CA CYS A 22 -8.91 14.84 8.94
C CYS A 22 -9.84 16.05 9.03
N LYS A 23 -9.40 17.24 8.58
CA LYS A 23 -10.24 18.45 8.59
C LYS A 23 -11.37 18.38 7.56
N GLU A 24 -11.09 17.88 6.36
CA GLU A 24 -12.04 17.88 5.25
C GLU A 24 -13.00 16.69 5.30
N TYR A 25 -12.50 15.50 5.65
CA TYR A 25 -13.27 14.24 5.61
C TYR A 25 -13.60 13.67 7.00
N GLY A 26 -13.20 14.37 8.06
CA GLY A 26 -13.38 13.95 9.46
C GLY A 26 -12.38 12.88 9.94
N SER A 27 -11.82 12.09 9.03
CA SER A 27 -10.72 11.16 9.31
C SER A 27 -9.96 10.79 8.02
N VAL A 28 -8.70 10.36 8.16
CA VAL A 28 -7.92 9.80 7.04
C VAL A 28 -8.62 8.57 6.45
N VAL A 29 -9.22 7.73 7.30
CA VAL A 29 -9.95 6.53 6.88
C VAL A 29 -11.12 6.89 5.98
N SER A 30 -11.90 7.91 6.35
CA SER A 30 -13.01 8.43 5.54
C SER A 30 -12.53 8.85 4.15
N TYR A 31 -11.42 9.61 4.09
CA TYR A 31 -10.81 10.01 2.81
C TYR A 31 -10.42 8.80 1.96
N ILE A 32 -9.71 7.83 2.53
CA ILE A 32 -9.31 6.62 1.80
C ILE A 32 -10.52 5.85 1.27
N LEU A 33 -11.54 5.62 2.09
CA LEU A 33 -12.72 4.84 1.69
C LEU A 33 -13.59 5.57 0.64
N GLN A 34 -13.79 6.89 0.79
CA GLN A 34 -14.70 7.66 -0.05
C GLN A 34 -14.04 8.21 -1.32
N VAL A 35 -12.72 8.37 -1.33
CA VAL A 35 -11.99 8.96 -2.46
C VAL A 35 -11.13 7.91 -3.13
N LYS A 36 -10.17 7.33 -2.40
CA LYS A 36 -9.17 6.42 -3.01
C LYS A 36 -9.77 5.06 -3.38
N LEU A 37 -10.65 4.51 -2.55
CA LEU A 37 -11.16 3.14 -2.68
C LEU A 37 -12.62 3.05 -3.10
N ALA A 38 -13.31 4.16 -3.35
CA ALA A 38 -14.75 4.15 -3.60
C ALA A 38 -15.15 3.24 -4.77
N THR A 39 -14.42 3.31 -5.88
CA THR A 39 -14.66 2.46 -7.06
C THR A 39 -14.36 0.99 -6.77
N PHE A 40 -13.28 0.71 -6.05
CA PHE A 40 -12.90 -0.65 -5.66
C PHE A 40 -13.89 -1.31 -4.70
N ILE A 41 -14.43 -0.54 -3.75
CA ILE A 41 -15.47 -0.98 -2.82
C ILE A 41 -16.80 -1.25 -3.54
N ALA A 42 -17.13 -0.41 -4.52
CA ALA A 42 -18.33 -0.56 -5.34
C ALA A 42 -18.24 -1.79 -6.26
N ASP A 43 -17.06 -2.07 -6.82
CA ASP A 43 -16.82 -3.27 -7.61
C ASP A 43 -17.07 -4.54 -6.77
N LYS A 44 -17.76 -5.53 -7.34
CA LYS A 44 -18.04 -6.82 -6.69
C LYS A 44 -17.20 -7.96 -7.25
N THR A 45 -16.36 -7.69 -8.24
CA THR A 45 -15.56 -8.69 -8.95
C THR A 45 -14.11 -8.71 -8.49
N SER A 46 -13.48 -7.55 -8.28
CA SER A 46 -12.09 -7.49 -7.83
C SER A 46 -11.96 -7.75 -6.33
N GLU A 47 -11.11 -8.69 -5.96
CA GLU A 47 -10.75 -8.99 -4.56
C GLU A 47 -9.64 -8.06 -4.03
N PHE A 48 -8.77 -7.59 -4.93
CA PHE A 48 -7.59 -6.79 -4.64
C PHE A 48 -7.47 -5.57 -5.54
N LEU A 49 -6.77 -4.54 -5.06
CA LEU A 49 -6.40 -3.35 -5.84
C LEU A 49 -4.96 -2.94 -5.51
N VAL A 50 -4.11 -2.83 -6.53
CA VAL A 50 -2.73 -2.33 -6.38
C VAL A 50 -2.67 -0.86 -6.77
N LEU A 51 -2.20 0.00 -5.86
CA LEU A 51 -1.99 1.43 -6.11
C LEU A 51 -0.59 1.85 -5.65
N PRO A 52 0.05 2.85 -6.29
CA PRO A 52 1.22 3.51 -5.70
C PRO A 52 0.88 4.07 -4.32
N ASN A 53 1.83 4.00 -3.39
CA ASN A 53 1.69 4.65 -2.10
C ASN A 53 1.86 6.17 -2.29
N ASP A 54 0.83 6.95 -1.93
CA ASP A 54 0.85 8.41 -2.03
C ASP A 54 1.97 9.03 -1.18
N PHE A 55 2.36 8.34 -0.10
CA PHE A 55 3.40 8.75 0.83
C PHE A 55 4.42 7.61 0.97
N PRO A 56 5.26 7.37 -0.04
CA PRO A 56 6.17 6.23 -0.07
C PRO A 56 7.22 6.33 1.04
N TYR A 57 7.91 5.22 1.31
CA TYR A 57 9.02 5.22 2.25
C TYR A 57 10.28 5.78 1.58
N ALA A 58 11.27 6.12 2.39
CA ALA A 58 12.59 6.53 1.91
C ALA A 58 13.32 5.29 1.36
N LEU A 59 13.14 5.06 0.06
CA LEU A 59 13.72 3.94 -0.67
C LEU A 59 14.78 4.42 -1.66
N ALA A 60 15.55 3.48 -2.21
CA ALA A 60 16.49 3.79 -3.28
C ALA A 60 15.74 4.27 -4.55
N PRO A 61 16.37 5.06 -5.43
CA PRO A 61 15.71 5.64 -6.61
C PRO A 61 15.13 4.63 -7.62
N ASP A 62 15.64 3.40 -7.63
CA ASP A 62 15.21 2.26 -8.45
C ASP A 62 14.07 1.45 -7.80
N MET A 63 13.61 1.87 -6.61
CA MET A 63 12.56 1.20 -5.85
C MET A 63 11.27 2.01 -5.82
N SER A 64 10.15 1.32 -5.83
CA SER A 64 8.80 1.87 -5.76
C SER A 64 8.02 1.24 -4.61
N HIS A 65 7.18 2.05 -3.95
CA HIS A 65 6.33 1.60 -2.86
C HIS A 65 4.87 1.60 -3.32
N TYR A 66 4.25 0.44 -3.34
CA TYR A 66 2.84 0.23 -3.63
C TYR A 66 2.08 -0.24 -2.39
N ILE A 67 0.77 -0.02 -2.40
CA ILE A 67 -0.19 -0.60 -1.46
C ILE A 67 -1.08 -1.57 -2.23
N VAL A 68 -1.20 -2.79 -1.71
CA VAL A 68 -2.18 -3.76 -2.18
C VAL A 68 -3.34 -3.76 -1.19
N TRP A 69 -4.45 -3.18 -1.60
CA TRP A 69 -5.71 -3.15 -0.87
C TRP A 69 -6.45 -4.47 -1.06
N SER A 70 -7.11 -4.94 0.00
CA SER A 70 -7.85 -6.20 0.02
C SER A 70 -9.23 -6.00 0.63
N LYS A 71 -10.23 -6.70 0.11
CA LYS A 71 -11.57 -6.78 0.73
C LYS A 71 -11.59 -7.75 1.91
N GLN A 72 -10.64 -8.68 1.96
CA GLN A 72 -10.46 -9.63 3.04
C GLN A 72 -9.34 -9.19 3.98
N LYS A 73 -9.40 -9.60 5.25
CA LYS A 73 -8.32 -9.34 6.20
C LYS A 73 -7.04 -10.04 5.72
N LEU A 74 -5.93 -9.33 5.86
CA LEU A 74 -4.61 -9.86 5.57
C LEU A 74 -3.90 -10.24 6.87
N THR A 75 -3.17 -11.33 6.86
CA THR A 75 -2.37 -11.76 8.01
C THR A 75 -1.13 -10.87 8.13
N ALA A 76 -0.89 -10.32 9.32
CA ALA A 76 0.33 -9.56 9.60
C ALA A 76 1.57 -10.44 9.41
N GLY A 77 2.61 -9.91 8.77
CA GLY A 77 3.83 -10.66 8.47
C GLY A 77 4.47 -10.28 7.14
N VAL A 78 5.42 -11.08 6.70
CA VAL A 78 6.24 -10.82 5.49
C VAL A 78 6.01 -11.83 4.35
N VAL A 79 5.15 -12.81 4.59
CA VAL A 79 4.81 -13.84 3.61
C VAL A 79 3.40 -13.56 3.11
N PRO A 80 3.21 -13.23 1.82
CA PRO A 80 1.87 -13.08 1.25
C PRO A 80 1.22 -14.45 1.05
N ASP A 81 -0.11 -14.48 1.06
CA ASP A 81 -0.86 -15.66 0.63
C ASP A 81 -0.58 -15.97 -0.85
N LEU A 82 -0.75 -17.23 -1.26
CA LEU A 82 -0.43 -17.68 -2.61
C LEU A 82 -1.18 -16.88 -3.69
N ALA A 83 -2.46 -16.57 -3.47
CA ALA A 83 -3.26 -15.77 -4.41
C ALA A 83 -2.72 -14.34 -4.57
N ILE A 84 -2.27 -13.72 -3.47
CA ILE A 84 -1.67 -12.39 -3.48
C ILE A 84 -0.32 -12.43 -4.19
N LYS A 85 0.49 -13.46 -3.92
CA LYS A 85 1.76 -13.67 -4.63
C LYS A 85 1.55 -13.74 -6.14
N GLN A 86 0.60 -14.57 -6.60
CA GLN A 86 0.28 -14.74 -8.01
C GLN A 86 -0.22 -13.43 -8.65
N LEU A 87 -1.08 -12.68 -7.92
CA LEU A 87 -1.55 -11.36 -8.34
C LEU A 87 -0.38 -10.37 -8.50
N ILE A 88 0.52 -10.31 -7.52
CA ILE A 88 1.69 -9.41 -7.56
C ILE A 88 2.58 -9.77 -8.75
N ASP A 89 2.94 -11.04 -8.93
CA ASP A 89 3.79 -11.48 -10.03
C ASP A 89 3.15 -11.12 -11.38
N ALA A 90 1.87 -11.43 -11.59
CA ALA A 90 1.17 -11.11 -12.83
C ALA A 90 1.09 -9.60 -13.10
N TYR A 91 0.79 -8.80 -12.07
CA TYR A 91 0.75 -7.34 -12.18
C TYR A 91 2.11 -6.76 -12.56
N LEU A 92 3.20 -7.22 -11.92
CA LEU A 92 4.54 -6.71 -12.19
C LEU A 92 5.10 -7.20 -13.53
N ASP A 93 4.79 -8.43 -13.93
CA ASP A 93 5.13 -8.96 -15.24
C ASP A 93 4.46 -8.16 -16.36
N GLU A 94 3.21 -7.73 -16.17
CA GLU A 94 2.50 -6.86 -17.13
C GLU A 94 3.08 -5.44 -17.17
N GLN A 95 3.40 -4.86 -16.01
CA GLN A 95 3.81 -3.45 -15.90
C GLN A 95 5.31 -3.21 -16.17
N ILE A 96 6.17 -4.16 -15.83
CA ILE A 96 7.64 -4.03 -15.86
C ILE A 96 8.26 -5.05 -16.83
N GLY A 97 7.69 -6.26 -16.89
CA GLY A 97 8.21 -7.37 -17.70
C GLY A 97 8.73 -8.51 -16.84
N ALA A 98 8.44 -9.74 -17.26
CA ALA A 98 8.85 -10.94 -16.54
C ALA A 98 10.38 -11.01 -16.38
N GLY A 99 10.84 -11.22 -15.15
CA GLY A 99 12.27 -11.30 -14.81
C GLY A 99 13.00 -9.95 -14.74
N LEU A 100 12.29 -8.82 -14.87
CA LEU A 100 12.86 -7.47 -14.77
C LEU A 100 12.53 -6.77 -13.44
N HIS A 101 12.06 -7.53 -12.45
CA HIS A 101 11.68 -7.01 -11.15
C HIS A 101 12.00 -7.99 -10.02
N GLU A 102 12.23 -7.42 -8.85
CA GLU A 102 12.20 -8.11 -7.56
C GLU A 102 11.26 -7.37 -6.64
N TRP A 103 10.64 -8.08 -5.70
CA TRP A 103 9.72 -7.44 -4.76
C TRP A 103 9.79 -8.02 -3.35
N ALA A 104 9.45 -7.17 -2.38
CA ALA A 104 9.29 -7.52 -0.97
C ALA A 104 7.89 -7.11 -0.50
N TRP A 105 7.32 -7.94 0.38
CA TRP A 105 5.97 -7.76 0.89
C TRP A 105 5.97 -7.71 2.41
N PHE A 106 5.10 -6.88 2.98
CA PHE A 106 4.77 -6.98 4.40
C PHE A 106 3.40 -6.37 4.71
N VAL A 107 2.74 -6.91 5.73
CA VAL A 107 1.57 -6.30 6.37
C VAL A 107 2.01 -5.85 7.75
N ASN A 108 1.85 -4.55 8.03
CA ASN A 108 2.21 -3.98 9.32
C ASN A 108 1.42 -4.66 10.46
N PRO A 109 2.04 -4.92 11.62
CA PRO A 109 1.33 -5.31 12.83
C PRO A 109 0.22 -4.32 13.15
N VAL A 110 -0.87 -4.78 13.77
CA VAL A 110 -2.07 -3.96 14.06
C VAL A 110 -1.74 -2.64 14.76
N HIS A 111 -0.78 -2.65 15.69
CA HIS A 111 -0.38 -1.44 16.44
C HIS A 111 0.44 -0.42 15.63
N LEU A 112 0.89 -0.77 14.42
CA LEU A 112 1.62 0.11 13.49
C LEU A 112 0.79 0.47 12.24
N GLN A 113 -0.44 -0.05 12.12
CA GLN A 113 -1.32 0.28 11.00
C GLN A 113 -1.92 1.67 11.21
N SER A 114 -1.75 2.56 10.22
CA SER A 114 -2.39 3.88 10.25
C SER A 114 -3.89 3.81 10.00
N ILE A 115 -4.36 2.80 9.27
CA ILE A 115 -5.77 2.61 8.88
C ILE A 115 -6.15 1.13 9.03
N PRO A 116 -6.43 0.65 10.26
CA PRO A 116 -6.76 -0.75 10.51
C PRO A 116 -8.11 -1.19 9.91
N GLU A 117 -9.00 -0.26 9.58
CA GLU A 117 -10.33 -0.52 9.01
C GLU A 117 -10.29 -0.93 7.53
N ALA A 118 -9.23 -0.58 6.80
CA ALA A 118 -9.05 -0.94 5.40
C ALA A 118 -7.87 -1.91 5.30
N ALA A 119 -8.13 -3.17 4.95
CA ALA A 119 -7.08 -4.18 4.88
C ALA A 119 -6.11 -3.89 3.72
N HIS A 120 -4.82 -3.80 4.04
CA HIS A 120 -3.78 -3.53 3.05
C HIS A 120 -2.43 -4.14 3.44
N GLY A 121 -1.62 -4.42 2.44
CA GLY A 121 -0.21 -4.74 2.60
C GLY A 121 0.67 -3.85 1.72
N HIS A 122 1.92 -3.75 2.14
CA HIS A 122 2.94 -2.95 1.51
C HIS A 122 3.75 -3.82 0.55
N LEU A 123 3.93 -3.32 -0.66
CA LEU A 123 4.71 -3.95 -1.71
C LEU A 123 5.84 -3.00 -2.11
N ILE A 124 7.07 -3.42 -1.84
CA ILE A 124 8.27 -2.73 -2.31
C ILE A 124 8.75 -3.43 -3.56
N VAL A 125 8.92 -2.71 -4.66
CA VAL A 125 9.34 -3.24 -5.95
C VAL A 125 10.65 -2.60 -6.34
N LYS A 126 11.62 -3.39 -6.77
CA LYS A 126 12.88 -2.94 -7.36
C LYS A 126 12.90 -3.35 -8.83
N ARG A 127 13.24 -2.41 -9.72
CA ARG A 127 13.49 -2.72 -11.14
C ARG A 127 14.94 -3.20 -11.31
N LEU A 128 15.14 -4.25 -12.12
CA LEU A 128 16.45 -4.84 -12.39
C LEU A 128 17.14 -4.25 -13.62
#